data_AF-A0A090W8H9-F1
#
_entry.id   AF-A0A090W8H9-F1
#
_cell.length_a   1.000
_cell.length_b   1.000
_cell.length_c   1.000
_cell.angle_alpha   90.00
_cell.angle_beta   90.00
_cell.angle_gamma   90.00
#
_symmetry.space_group_name_H-M   'P 1'
#
loop_
_entity.id
_entity.type
_entity.pdbx_description
1 polymer ?
#
loop_
_entity_poly.entity_id
_entity_poly.type
_entity_poly.pdbx_seq_one_letter_code
_entity_poly.pdbx_strand_id
1 'polypeptide(L)' 'MKDQLHRNIQLDKTPKRIVSLVPSQTELLCDLGLQAYVVGVTKFCVHPNYIKPKLRL' A
#
# COMPACT_ATOMS: atom_id res chain seq x y z
N MET A 1 10.02 11.60 -9.04
CA MET A 1 10.36 10.18 -9.32
C MET A 1 9.55 9.72 -10.52
N LYS A 2 9.98 8.68 -11.26
CA LYS A 2 9.18 8.10 -12.35
C LYS A 2 8.65 6.74 -11.95
N ASP A 3 7.43 6.42 -12.35
CA ASP A 3 6.89 5.07 -12.17
C ASP A 3 7.25 4.13 -13.34
N GLN A 4 6.77 2.88 -13.29
CA GLN A 4 7.04 1.88 -14.33
C GLN A 4 6.40 2.19 -15.68
N LEU A 5 5.43 3.11 -15.74
CA LEU A 5 4.82 3.59 -16.98
C LEU A 5 5.43 4.92 -17.44
N HIS A 6 6.59 5.30 -16.89
CA HIS A 6 7.33 6.53 -17.20
C HIS A 6 6.60 7.83 -16.86
N ARG A 7 5.56 7.78 -16.03
CA ARG A 7 4.84 8.96 -15.56
C ARG A 7 5.65 9.67 -14.49
N ASN A 8 5.68 11.00 -14.53
CA ASN A 8 6.36 11.80 -13.52
C ASN A 8 5.46 11.93 -12.29
N ILE A 9 5.96 11.46 -11.14
CA ILE A 9 5.30 11.54 -9.84
C ILE A 9 6.09 12.49 -8.95
N GLN A 10 5.43 13.53 -8.46
CA GLN A 10 5.95 14.44 -7.45
C GLN A 10 5.20 14.22 -6.13
N LEU A 11 5.96 14.07 -5.05
CA LEU A 11 5.44 13.98 -3.68
C LEU A 11 6.05 15.12 -2.88
N ASP A 12 5.25 16.11 -2.52
CA ASP A 12 5.73 17.28 -1.77
C ASP A 12 6.17 16.93 -0.34
N LYS A 13 5.60 15.85 0.21
CA LYS A 13 5.83 15.36 1.56
C LYS A 13 5.75 13.84 1.59
N THR A 14 6.33 13.23 2.62
CA THR A 14 6.21 11.79 2.85
C THR A 14 4.73 11.39 3.01
N PRO A 15 4.23 10.45 2.20
CA PRO A 15 2.84 10.02 2.28
C PRO A 15 2.57 9.28 3.60
N LYS A 16 1.45 9.62 4.26
CA LYS A 16 1.02 9.01 5.53
C LYS A 16 -0.16 8.05 5.40
N ARG A 17 -0.71 7.91 4.21
CA ARG A 17 -1.86 7.04 3.91
C ARG A 17 -1.59 6.32 2.61
N ILE A 18 -1.58 5.00 2.67
CA ILE A 18 -1.28 4.12 1.54
C ILE A 18 -2.52 3.29 1.26
N VAL A 19 -2.91 3.24 -0.02
CA VAL A 19 -3.90 2.30 -0.52
C VAL A 19 -3.15 1.31 -1.39
N SER A 20 -3.22 0.02 -1.03
CA SER A 20 -2.55 -1.04 -1.78
C SER A 20 -3.56 -1.85 -2.57
N LEU A 21 -3.38 -1.93 -3.88
CA LEU A 21 -4.29 -2.66 -4.76
C LEU A 21 -3.77 -4.06 -5.10
N VAL A 22 -2.49 -4.33 -4.84
CA VAL A 22 -1.78 -5.53 -5.27
C VAL A 22 -1.37 -6.34 -4.04
N PRO A 23 -1.71 -7.64 -3.95
CA PRO A 23 -1.36 -8.48 -2.79
C PRO A 23 0.12 -8.50 -2.46
N SER A 24 1.00 -8.73 -3.45
CA SER A 24 2.45 -8.79 -3.22
C SER A 24 3.05 -7.48 -2.69
N GLN A 25 2.55 -6.33 -3.14
CA GLN A 25 3.00 -5.03 -2.62
C GLN A 25 2.49 -4.79 -1.19
N THR A 26 1.31 -5.33 -0.88
CA THR A 26 0.73 -5.24 0.46
C THR A 26 1.54 -6.04 1.48
N GLU A 27 1.97 -7.24 1.11
CA GLU A 27 2.87 -8.08 1.92
C GLU A 27 4.21 -7.37 2.15
N LEU A 28 4.83 -6.84 1.08
CA LEU A 28 6.08 -6.07 1.18
C LEU A 28 5.96 -4.87 2.13
N LEU A 29 4.86 -4.12 2.08
CA LEU A 29 4.61 -3.01 3.00
C LEU A 29 4.52 -3.47 4.47
N CYS A 30 3.99 -4.67 4.71
CA CYS A 30 3.94 -5.25 6.05
C CYS A 30 5.33 -5.69 6.52
N ASP A 31 6.12 -6.32 5.65
CA ASP A 31 7.50 -6.74 5.94
C ASP A 31 8.42 -5.55 6.26
N LEU A 32 8.15 -4.40 5.63
CA LEU A 32 8.83 -3.12 5.92
C LEU A 32 8.30 -2.40 7.18
N GLY A 33 7.33 -2.97 7.90
CA GLY A 33 6.75 -2.36 9.10
C GLY A 33 5.82 -1.17 8.82
N LEU A 34 5.41 -0.94 7.56
CA LEU A 34 4.59 0.20 7.14
C LEU A 34 3.07 -0.05 7.25
N GLN A 35 2.67 -1.19 7.81
CA GLN A 35 1.27 -1.58 7.99
C GLN A 35 0.39 -0.50 8.63
N ALA A 36 0.92 0.30 9.56
CA ALA A 36 0.18 1.37 10.23
C ALA A 36 -0.26 2.51 9.27
N TYR A 37 0.42 2.65 8.14
CA TYR A 37 0.13 3.64 7.11
C TYR A 37 -0.82 3.10 6.02
N VAL A 38 -1.08 1.79 5.99
CA VAL A 38 -1.99 1.17 5.02
C VAL A 38 -3.43 1.40 5.50
N VAL A 39 -4.15 2.27 4.79
CA VAL A 39 -5.53 2.63 5.13
C VAL A 39 -6.56 1.84 4.33
N GLY A 40 -6.18 1.28 3.17
CA GLY A 40 -7.07 0.52 2.32
C GLY A 40 -6.36 -0.58 1.55
N VAL A 41 -7.02 -1.73 1.41
CA VAL A 41 -6.58 -2.84 0.54
C VAL A 41 -7.75 -3.39 -0.27
N THR A 42 -7.45 -4.10 -1.36
CA THR A 42 -8.48 -4.85 -2.11
C THR A 42 -8.86 -6.13 -1.39
N LYS A 43 -10.03 -6.70 -1.74
CA LYS A 43 -10.48 -8.03 -1.22
C LYS A 43 -9.50 -9.19 -1.46
N PHE A 44 -8.56 -9.03 -2.39
CA PHE A 44 -7.57 -10.05 -2.74
C PHE A 44 -6.30 -9.98 -1.86
N CYS A 45 -6.08 -8.88 -1.15
CA CYS A 45 -4.97 -8.75 -0.22
C CYS A 45 -5.36 -9.42 1.10
N VAL A 46 -5.27 -10.74 1.12
CA VAL A 46 -5.64 -11.58 2.28
C VAL A 46 -4.46 -11.88 3.20
N HIS A 47 -3.24 -11.66 2.71
CA HIS A 47 -2.01 -11.82 3.47
C HIS A 47 -1.34 -10.47 3.75
N PRO A 48 -0.60 -10.38 4.87
CA PRO A 48 -0.56 -11.37 5.95
C PRO A 48 -1.89 -11.40 6.73
N ASN A 49 -2.23 -12.52 7.40
CA ASN A 49 -3.56 -12.76 8.00
C ASN A 49 -4.02 -11.68 9.01
N TYR A 50 -3.09 -10.92 9.57
CA TYR A 50 -3.35 -9.82 10.48
C TYR A 50 -3.66 -8.49 9.78
N ILE A 51 -3.70 -8.45 8.45
CA ILE A 51 -3.97 -7.22 7.72
C ILE A 51 -5.43 -6.81 7.88
N LYS A 52 -5.64 -5.71 8.58
CA LYS A 52 -6.97 -5.15 8.88
C LYS A 52 -6.99 -3.70 8.41
N PRO A 53 -7.21 -3.45 7.09
CA PRO A 53 -7.35 -2.09 6.60
C PRO A 53 -8.62 -1.45 7.16
N LYS A 54 -8.63 -0.11 7.23
CA LYS A 54 -9.85 0.64 7.56
C LYS A 54 -10.88 0.59 6.43
N LEU A 55 -10.41 0.46 5.20
CA LEU A 55 -11.23 0.43 3.99
C LEU A 55 -10.95 -0.83 3.16
N ARG A 56 -11.99 -1.55 2.76
CA ARG A 56 -11.92 -2.60 1.74
C ARG A 56 -12.45 -2.05 0.43
N LEU A 57 -11.62 -2.12 -0.61
CA LEU A 57 -11.92 -1.69 -1.99
C LEU A 57 -12.32 -2.87 -2.87
#